data_AF-A0A4P6M550-F1
#
_entry.id   AF-A0A4P6M550-F1
#
_cell.length_a   1.000
_cell.length_b   1.000
_cell.length_c   1.000
_cell.angle_alpha   90.00
_cell.angle_beta   90.00
_cell.angle_gamma   90.00
#
_symmetry.space_group_name_H-M   'P 1'
#
loop_
_entity.id
_entity.type
_entity.pdbx_description
1 polymer ?
#
loop_
_entity_poly.entity_id
_entity_poly.type
_entity_poly.pdbx_seq_one_letter_code
_entity_poly.pdbx_strand_id
1 'polypeptide(L)'
;MSAILEQLSKFGVVPVVVLNEVKDAEPLAKALCEGGLPCAEVTFRTAAAEESIRTMTEKFPEMLVGAGTVLTTEQVDRAVAAGAKFIVSPGFDPEIVDYCLSKEILVLPGCVTPSEVAQGVKRGLKVLKFFPAEQYGGVSTIKAMAAAYVGIKFMPTGGISPKNVKDYLTCDKIFACGGSWMVKGDMIAAGEFDKIKSLTEEAVALVKEVR
;
A
#
# COMPACT_ATOMS: atom_id res chain seq x y z
N MET A 1 -15.28 -8.03 -3.69
CA MET A 1 -13.87 -7.90 -3.24
C MET A 1 -13.96 -7.68 -1.72
N SER A 2 -12.90 -7.77 -0.89
CA SER A 2 -13.11 -7.46 0.54
C SER A 2 -13.45 -5.97 0.70
N ALA A 3 -14.21 -5.60 1.74
CA ALA A 3 -14.58 -4.18 1.96
C ALA A 3 -13.36 -3.25 2.03
N ILE A 4 -12.26 -3.72 2.63
CA ILE A 4 -10.97 -3.02 2.70
C ILE A 4 -10.41 -2.76 1.30
N LEU A 5 -10.34 -3.79 0.45
CA LEU A 5 -9.81 -3.65 -0.92
C LEU A 5 -10.68 -2.72 -1.78
N GLU A 6 -12.01 -2.74 -1.59
CA GLU A 6 -12.93 -1.84 -2.28
C GLU A 6 -12.71 -0.38 -1.87
N GLN A 7 -12.49 -0.12 -0.58
CA GLN A 7 -12.20 1.21 -0.08
C GLN A 7 -10.83 1.71 -0.55
N LEU A 8 -9.78 0.89 -0.48
CA LEU A 8 -8.47 1.21 -1.04
C LEU A 8 -8.53 1.48 -2.55
N SER A 9 -9.39 0.75 -3.28
CA SER A 9 -9.59 0.99 -4.71
C SER A 9 -10.23 2.35 -5.00
N LYS A 10 -11.20 2.78 -4.17
CA LYS A 10 -11.82 4.10 -4.24
C LYS A 10 -10.83 5.22 -3.94
N PHE A 11 -9.91 5.00 -2.99
CA PHE A 11 -8.83 5.95 -2.72
C PHE A 11 -7.84 6.08 -3.88
N GLY A 12 -7.62 5.00 -4.64
CA GLY A 12 -6.78 4.99 -5.84
C GLY A 12 -5.28 5.07 -5.56
N VAL A 13 -4.85 5.71 -4.47
CA VAL A 13 -3.46 5.78 -4.02
C VAL A 13 -3.35 5.30 -2.58
N VAL A 14 -2.28 4.58 -2.26
CA VAL A 14 -1.92 4.17 -0.90
C VAL A 14 -0.56 4.79 -0.56
N PRO A 15 -0.50 5.75 0.39
CA PRO A 15 0.76 6.33 0.86
C PRO A 15 1.66 5.26 1.49
N VAL A 16 2.88 5.10 0.96
CA VAL A 16 3.88 4.17 1.49
C VAL A 16 4.81 4.93 2.42
N VAL A 17 4.68 4.67 3.71
CA VAL A 17 5.22 5.48 4.79
C VAL A 17 6.45 4.81 5.43
N VAL A 18 7.47 5.61 5.70
CA VAL A 18 8.59 5.24 6.59
C VAL A 18 8.57 6.23 7.74
N LEU A 19 8.34 5.74 8.96
CA LEU A 19 8.38 6.54 10.19
C LEU A 19 9.59 6.13 11.00
N ASN A 20 10.49 7.05 11.30
CA ASN A 20 11.65 6.78 12.15
C ASN A 20 11.31 6.95 13.64
N GLU A 21 10.39 7.85 13.95
CA GLU A 21 9.97 8.21 15.30
C GLU A 21 8.45 8.06 15.44
N VAL A 22 7.99 7.46 16.54
CA VAL A 22 6.55 7.22 16.79
C VAL A 22 5.77 8.53 16.90
N LYS A 23 6.40 9.59 17.44
CA LYS A 23 5.78 10.92 17.62
C LYS A 23 5.23 11.53 16.33
N ASP A 24 5.76 11.12 15.18
CA ASP A 24 5.37 11.64 13.87
C ASP A 24 4.14 10.91 13.29
N ALA A 25 3.72 9.80 13.90
CA ALA A 25 2.62 8.96 13.41
C ALA A 25 1.25 9.65 13.49
N GLU A 26 0.92 10.25 14.64
CA GLU A 26 -0.34 10.99 14.83
C GLU A 26 -0.48 12.20 13.88
N PRO A 27 0.49 13.13 13.79
CA PRO A 27 0.36 14.27 12.88
C PRO A 27 0.37 13.85 11.40
N LEU A 28 1.08 12.78 11.03
CA LEU A 28 1.02 12.23 9.68
C LEU A 28 -0.37 11.66 9.35
N ALA A 29 -0.95 10.85 10.25
CA ALA A 29 -2.30 10.32 10.06
C ALA A 29 -3.33 11.43 9.93
N LYS A 30 -3.22 12.47 10.78
CA LYS A 30 -4.07 13.66 10.69
C LYS A 30 -3.98 14.32 9.32
N ALA A 31 -2.77 14.57 8.82
CA ALA A 31 -2.56 15.20 7.52
C ALA A 31 -3.13 14.38 6.36
N LEU A 32 -2.98 13.05 6.41
CA LEU A 32 -3.54 12.13 5.41
C LEU A 32 -5.07 12.11 5.43
N CYS A 33 -5.68 12.07 6.61
CA CYS A 33 -7.14 12.09 6.77
C CYS A 33 -7.73 13.44 6.32
N GLU A 34 -7.16 14.56 6.76
CA GLU A 34 -7.60 15.89 6.35
C GLU A 34 -7.38 16.15 4.86
N GLY A 35 -6.33 15.56 4.26
CA GLY A 35 -6.08 15.61 2.82
C GLY A 35 -7.01 14.73 1.99
N GLY A 36 -7.94 14.00 2.62
CA GLY A 36 -8.93 13.16 1.95
C GLY A 36 -8.44 11.77 1.56
N LEU A 37 -7.32 11.31 2.11
CA LEU A 37 -6.73 9.99 1.85
C LEU A 37 -6.51 9.22 3.17
N PRO A 38 -7.58 8.78 3.86
CA PRO A 38 -7.48 8.08 5.14
C PRO A 38 -7.02 6.62 4.96
N CYS A 39 -5.81 6.43 4.44
CA CYS A 39 -5.12 5.14 4.37
C CYS A 39 -3.59 5.32 4.40
N ALA A 40 -2.86 4.28 4.82
CA ALA A 40 -1.39 4.23 4.74
C ALA A 40 -0.87 2.80 4.74
N GLU A 41 0.24 2.54 4.05
CA GLU A 41 1.10 1.36 4.19
C GLU A 41 2.33 1.77 5.03
N VAL A 42 2.33 1.50 6.34
CA VAL A 42 3.46 1.78 7.23
C VAL A 42 4.48 0.66 7.12
N THR A 43 5.69 0.96 6.66
CA THR A 43 6.70 -0.07 6.40
C THR A 43 7.46 -0.51 7.65
N PHE A 44 7.64 -1.82 7.84
CA PHE A 44 8.44 -2.46 8.90
C PHE A 44 9.96 -2.32 8.66
N ARG A 45 10.39 -1.15 8.19
CA ARG A 45 11.80 -0.81 7.95
C ARG A 45 12.46 -0.13 9.15
N THR A 46 11.69 0.21 10.18
CA THR A 46 12.14 0.93 11.37
C THR A 46 11.54 0.28 12.63
N ALA A 47 12.17 0.51 13.78
CA ALA A 47 11.65 0.04 15.06
C ALA A 47 10.31 0.72 15.44
N ALA A 48 10.04 1.92 14.90
CA ALA A 48 8.83 2.69 15.19
C ALA A 48 7.57 2.16 14.48
N ALA A 49 7.68 1.25 13.53
CA ALA A 49 6.57 0.83 12.67
C ALA A 49 5.35 0.28 13.44
N GLU A 50 5.57 -0.63 14.38
CA GLU A 50 4.50 -1.26 15.17
C GLU A 50 3.72 -0.22 15.97
N GLU A 51 4.42 0.59 16.77
CA GLU A 51 3.76 1.59 17.62
C GLU A 51 3.17 2.75 16.82
N SER A 52 3.73 3.04 15.64
CA SER A 52 3.13 3.99 14.70
C SER A 52 1.79 3.48 14.19
N ILE A 53 1.69 2.20 13.78
CA ILE A 53 0.42 1.61 13.35
C ILE A 53 -0.61 1.67 14.49
N ARG A 54 -0.20 1.33 15.71
CA ARG A 54 -1.06 1.43 16.90
C ARG A 54 -1.59 2.85 17.09
N THR A 55 -0.68 3.83 17.12
CA THR A 55 -1.02 5.24 17.27
C THR A 55 -2.00 5.71 16.19
N MET A 56 -1.72 5.42 14.91
CA MET A 56 -2.56 5.87 13.80
C MET A 56 -3.95 5.23 13.85
N THR A 57 -4.05 3.93 14.17
CA THR A 57 -5.34 3.22 14.19
C THR A 57 -6.19 3.55 15.41
N GLU A 58 -5.60 3.81 16.57
CA GLU A 58 -6.33 4.22 17.78
C GLU A 58 -6.84 5.67 17.70
N LYS A 59 -6.03 6.56 17.12
CA LYS A 59 -6.36 7.99 17.00
C LYS A 59 -7.29 8.31 15.83
N PHE A 60 -7.20 7.52 14.74
CA PHE A 60 -7.99 7.69 13.52
C PHE A 60 -8.64 6.37 13.11
N PRO A 61 -9.72 5.92 13.81
CA PRO A 61 -10.35 4.63 13.57
C PRO A 61 -10.93 4.43 12.15
N GLU A 62 -11.20 5.53 11.45
CA GLU A 62 -11.64 5.55 10.05
C GLU A 62 -10.51 5.25 9.04
N MET A 63 -9.25 5.40 9.46
CA MET A 63 -8.08 5.25 8.61
C MET A 63 -7.75 3.77 8.36
N LEU A 64 -7.58 3.41 7.09
CA LEU A 64 -7.09 2.08 6.73
C LEU A 64 -5.57 2.02 6.77
N VAL A 65 -5.02 1.56 7.90
CA VAL A 65 -3.59 1.36 8.07
C VAL A 65 -3.23 -0.10 7.77
N GLY A 66 -2.26 -0.32 6.88
CA GLY A 66 -1.64 -1.61 6.64
C GLY A 66 -0.15 -1.61 6.97
N ALA A 67 0.42 -2.79 7.06
CA ALA A 67 1.85 -2.98 7.30
C ALA A 67 2.57 -3.38 6.01
N GLY A 68 3.55 -2.58 5.60
CA GLY A 68 4.40 -2.83 4.45
C GLY A 68 5.77 -3.38 4.82
N THR A 69 6.49 -3.89 3.83
CA THR A 69 7.83 -4.48 4.04
C THR A 69 7.83 -5.57 5.12
N VAL A 70 6.76 -6.35 5.21
CA VAL A 70 6.68 -7.50 6.11
C VAL A 70 7.47 -8.66 5.50
N LEU A 71 8.40 -9.22 6.29
CA LEU A 71 9.37 -10.23 5.88
C LEU A 71 9.35 -11.49 6.76
N THR A 72 8.58 -11.50 7.86
CA THR A 72 8.43 -12.66 8.73
C THR A 72 7.00 -12.80 9.26
N THR A 73 6.63 -13.99 9.71
CA THR A 73 5.31 -14.25 10.31
C THR A 73 5.14 -13.56 11.66
N GLU A 74 6.22 -13.37 12.43
CA GLU A 74 6.18 -12.59 13.67
C GLU A 74 5.87 -11.11 13.41
N GLN A 75 6.35 -10.55 12.30
CA GLN A 75 5.99 -9.19 11.89
C GLN A 75 4.51 -9.09 11.49
N VAL A 76 3.93 -10.14 10.90
CA VAL A 76 2.49 -10.21 10.64
C VAL A 76 1.71 -10.10 11.94
N ASP A 77 2.07 -10.91 12.94
CA ASP A 77 1.36 -10.91 14.24
C ASP A 77 1.48 -9.57 14.95
N ARG A 78 2.68 -8.98 14.97
CA ARG A 78 2.92 -7.65 15.56
C ARG A 78 2.11 -6.55 14.86
N ALA A 79 2.09 -6.56 13.53
CA ALA A 79 1.32 -5.60 12.74
C ALA A 79 -0.18 -5.70 13.02
N VAL A 80 -0.73 -6.91 13.00
CA VAL A 80 -2.17 -7.14 13.23
C VAL A 80 -2.54 -6.80 14.68
N ALA A 81 -1.70 -7.16 15.66
CA ALA A 81 -1.90 -6.79 17.07
C ALA A 81 -1.80 -5.27 17.31
N ALA A 82 -1.10 -4.54 16.44
CA ALA A 82 -1.07 -3.08 16.43
C ALA A 82 -2.27 -2.46 15.68
N GLY A 83 -3.13 -3.25 15.04
CA GLY A 83 -4.35 -2.77 14.37
C GLY A 83 -4.27 -2.72 12.84
N ALA A 84 -3.18 -3.20 12.22
CA ALA A 84 -3.07 -3.25 10.76
C ALA A 84 -4.21 -4.07 10.13
N LYS A 85 -4.81 -3.53 9.07
CA LYS A 85 -5.94 -4.13 8.35
C LYS A 85 -5.52 -5.01 7.17
N PHE A 86 -4.27 -4.86 6.71
CA PHE A 86 -3.70 -5.62 5.62
C PHE A 86 -2.18 -5.67 5.71
N ILE A 87 -1.59 -6.72 5.11
CA ILE A 87 -0.15 -6.98 5.05
C ILE A 87 0.34 -6.82 3.62
N VAL A 88 1.51 -6.23 3.45
CA VAL A 88 2.18 -6.06 2.16
C VAL A 88 3.64 -6.48 2.30
N SER A 89 4.06 -7.47 1.51
CA SER A 89 5.47 -7.88 1.38
C SER A 89 6.06 -7.35 0.06
N PRO A 90 7.38 -7.07 -0.01
CA PRO A 90 8.00 -6.56 -1.23
C PRO A 90 8.10 -7.62 -2.34
N GLY A 91 8.11 -8.90 -1.97
CA GLY A 91 8.11 -10.04 -2.88
C GLY A 91 7.12 -11.11 -2.44
N PHE A 92 7.06 -12.22 -3.18
CA PHE A 92 6.18 -13.33 -2.90
C PHE A 92 6.90 -14.36 -2.03
N ASP A 93 6.59 -14.35 -0.74
CA ASP A 93 7.04 -15.37 0.19
C ASP A 93 5.88 -16.34 0.50
N PRO A 94 5.96 -17.61 0.07
CA PRO A 94 4.93 -18.61 0.36
C PRO A 94 4.61 -18.74 1.84
N GLU A 95 5.61 -18.67 2.72
CA GLU A 95 5.43 -18.85 4.16
C GLU A 95 4.56 -17.74 4.75
N ILE A 96 4.88 -16.48 4.43
CA ILE A 96 4.11 -15.32 4.87
C ILE A 96 2.70 -15.35 4.30
N VAL A 97 2.56 -15.67 3.01
CA VAL A 97 1.25 -15.69 2.34
C VAL A 97 0.37 -16.78 2.94
N ASP A 98 0.88 -18.01 3.07
CA ASP A 98 0.13 -19.14 3.62
C ASP A 98 -0.22 -18.90 5.10
N TYR A 99 0.67 -18.27 5.87
CA TYR A 99 0.39 -17.84 7.24
C TYR A 99 -0.77 -16.83 7.32
N CYS A 100 -0.71 -15.76 6.52
CA CYS A 100 -1.78 -14.76 6.47
C CYS A 100 -3.12 -15.38 6.11
N LEU A 101 -3.14 -16.24 5.08
CA LEU A 101 -4.36 -16.91 4.61
C LEU A 101 -4.95 -17.84 5.67
N SER A 102 -4.13 -18.59 6.39
CA SER A 102 -4.58 -19.48 7.47
C SER A 102 -5.27 -18.75 8.64
N LYS A 103 -4.98 -17.45 8.78
CA LYS A 103 -5.53 -16.56 9.82
C LYS A 103 -6.56 -15.56 9.29
N GLU A 104 -6.99 -15.71 8.03
CA GLU A 104 -7.93 -14.80 7.37
C GLU A 104 -7.42 -13.33 7.31
N ILE A 105 -6.10 -13.14 7.30
CA ILE A 105 -5.44 -11.84 7.20
C ILE A 105 -5.30 -11.49 5.72
N LEU A 106 -5.75 -10.29 5.34
CA LEU A 106 -5.59 -9.76 3.98
C LEU A 106 -4.10 -9.50 3.68
N VAL A 107 -3.57 -10.17 2.65
CA VAL A 107 -2.17 -10.03 2.22
C VAL A 107 -2.06 -9.67 0.74
N LEU A 108 -1.18 -8.73 0.41
CA LEU A 108 -0.87 -8.27 -0.95
C LEU A 108 0.63 -8.48 -1.22
N PRO A 109 1.07 -9.70 -1.57
CA PRO A 109 2.49 -9.97 -1.80
C PRO A 109 2.98 -9.34 -3.11
N GLY A 110 4.25 -8.94 -3.14
CA GLY A 110 4.91 -8.41 -4.32
C GLY A 110 5.23 -9.47 -5.36
N CYS A 111 5.03 -9.17 -6.64
CA CYS A 111 5.35 -10.04 -7.77
C CYS A 111 5.86 -9.20 -8.95
N VAL A 112 6.77 -9.74 -9.75
CA VAL A 112 7.22 -9.14 -11.02
C VAL A 112 7.25 -10.12 -12.18
N THR A 113 7.06 -11.42 -11.92
CA THR A 113 7.08 -12.49 -12.92
C THR A 113 5.74 -13.24 -13.02
N PRO A 114 5.46 -13.88 -14.17
CA PRO A 114 4.29 -14.75 -14.30
C PRO A 114 4.28 -15.88 -13.26
N SER A 115 5.43 -16.48 -12.94
CA SER A 115 5.51 -17.59 -11.97
C SER A 115 5.06 -17.16 -10.57
N GLU A 116 5.42 -15.96 -10.12
CA GLU A 116 4.99 -15.42 -8.82
C GLU A 116 3.50 -15.08 -8.84
N VAL A 117 2.99 -14.49 -9.91
CA VAL A 117 1.54 -14.23 -10.05
C VAL A 117 0.74 -15.53 -10.04
N ALA A 118 1.24 -16.59 -10.68
CA ALA A 118 0.63 -17.91 -10.64
C ALA A 118 0.57 -18.48 -9.20
N GLN A 119 1.57 -18.20 -8.35
CA GLN A 119 1.53 -18.58 -6.94
C GLN A 119 0.40 -17.88 -6.18
N GLY A 120 0.18 -16.59 -6.44
CA GLY A 120 -0.93 -15.83 -5.85
C GLY A 120 -2.30 -16.33 -6.32
N VAL A 121 -2.44 -16.58 -7.63
CA VAL A 121 -3.66 -17.14 -8.22
C VAL A 121 -4.00 -18.51 -7.62
N LYS A 122 -3.00 -19.40 -7.51
CA LYS A 122 -3.17 -20.74 -6.92
C LYS A 122 -3.73 -20.68 -5.49
N ARG A 123 -3.41 -19.63 -4.75
CA ARG A 123 -3.86 -19.39 -3.37
C ARG A 123 -5.14 -18.56 -3.27
N GLY A 124 -5.76 -18.24 -4.41
CA GLY A 124 -7.02 -17.50 -4.45
C GLY A 124 -6.90 -15.99 -4.19
N LEU A 125 -5.67 -15.45 -4.17
CA LEU A 125 -5.47 -14.00 -4.05
C LEU A 125 -6.13 -13.28 -5.22
N LYS A 126 -6.68 -12.09 -4.96
CA LYS A 126 -7.34 -11.24 -5.98
C LYS A 126 -6.53 -10.01 -6.34
N VAL A 127 -5.62 -9.61 -5.45
CA VAL A 127 -4.80 -8.42 -5.60
C VAL A 127 -3.37 -8.77 -5.22
N LEU A 128 -2.42 -8.38 -6.06
CA LEU A 128 -0.98 -8.55 -5.84
C LEU A 128 -0.28 -7.20 -5.91
N LYS A 129 0.77 -6.99 -5.14
CA LYS A 129 1.66 -5.85 -5.33
C LYS A 129 2.56 -6.12 -6.55
N PHE A 130 2.83 -5.10 -7.35
CA PHE A 130 3.81 -5.14 -8.42
C PHE A 130 4.95 -4.18 -8.07
N PHE A 131 6.11 -4.72 -7.69
CA PHE A 131 7.19 -3.92 -7.12
C PHE A 131 8.57 -4.50 -7.48
N PRO A 132 9.55 -3.65 -7.88
CA PRO A 132 9.46 -2.21 -8.14
C PRO A 132 8.92 -1.91 -9.56
N ALA A 133 7.78 -1.20 -9.65
CA ALA A 133 6.97 -1.14 -10.86
C ALA A 133 7.68 -0.55 -12.09
N GLU A 134 8.23 0.67 -11.99
CA GLU A 134 8.86 1.34 -13.15
C GLU A 134 10.08 0.55 -13.67
N GLN A 135 10.86 -0.07 -12.77
CA GLN A 135 12.05 -0.85 -13.10
C GLN A 135 11.72 -2.18 -13.77
N TYR A 136 10.53 -2.73 -13.51
CA TYR A 136 10.04 -3.97 -14.15
C TYR A 136 9.08 -3.68 -15.31
N GLY A 137 9.31 -2.58 -16.03
CA GLY A 137 8.61 -2.24 -17.26
C GLY A 137 7.19 -1.70 -17.06
N GLY A 138 6.83 -1.34 -15.84
CA GLY A 138 5.65 -0.54 -15.50
C GLY A 138 4.31 -1.09 -16.01
N VAL A 139 3.39 -0.16 -16.32
CA VAL A 139 1.99 -0.50 -16.66
C VAL A 139 1.86 -1.43 -17.88
N SER A 140 2.79 -1.34 -18.85
CA SER A 140 2.77 -2.21 -20.04
C SER A 140 3.05 -3.67 -19.67
N THR A 141 4.01 -3.91 -18.79
CA THR A 141 4.33 -5.25 -18.27
C THR A 141 3.17 -5.81 -17.47
N ILE A 142 2.55 -5.00 -16.61
CA ILE A 142 1.37 -5.41 -15.85
C ILE A 142 0.22 -5.80 -16.79
N LYS A 143 -0.05 -5.01 -17.83
CA LYS A 143 -1.10 -5.31 -18.84
C LYS A 143 -0.84 -6.65 -19.54
N ALA A 144 0.39 -6.88 -19.99
CA ALA A 144 0.77 -8.12 -20.64
C ALA A 144 0.60 -9.33 -19.73
N MET A 145 1.04 -9.21 -18.47
CA MET A 145 0.91 -10.28 -17.48
C MET A 145 -0.55 -10.54 -17.10
N ALA A 146 -1.35 -9.50 -16.87
CA ALA A 146 -2.75 -9.60 -16.49
C ALA A 146 -3.64 -10.26 -17.57
N ALA A 147 -3.19 -10.31 -18.83
CA ALA A 147 -3.90 -11.00 -19.91
C ALA A 147 -4.05 -12.50 -19.67
N ALA A 148 -3.07 -13.14 -19.02
CA ALA A 148 -3.10 -14.57 -18.71
C ALA A 148 -3.80 -14.89 -17.36
N TYR A 149 -3.88 -13.92 -16.45
CA TYR A 149 -4.38 -14.10 -15.09
C TYR A 149 -5.68 -13.34 -14.87
N VAL A 150 -6.75 -13.83 -15.50
CA VAL A 150 -8.07 -13.20 -15.48
C VAL A 150 -8.57 -13.05 -14.04
N GLY A 151 -9.01 -11.83 -13.70
CA GLY A 151 -9.56 -11.50 -12.38
C GLY A 151 -8.55 -11.03 -11.34
N ILE A 152 -7.24 -11.14 -11.61
CA ILE A 152 -6.21 -10.52 -10.76
C ILE A 152 -6.14 -9.02 -11.05
N LYS A 153 -5.97 -8.24 -9.98
CA LYS A 153 -5.63 -6.82 -10.03
C LYS A 153 -4.26 -6.58 -9.38
N PHE A 154 -3.65 -5.44 -9.68
CA PHE A 154 -2.31 -5.11 -9.22
C PHE A 154 -2.24 -3.79 -8.45
N MET A 155 -1.33 -3.74 -7.47
CA MET A 155 -0.85 -2.55 -6.77
C MET A 155 0.57 -2.20 -7.24
N PRO A 156 0.76 -1.45 -8.34
CA PRO A 156 2.07 -0.98 -8.73
C PRO A 156 2.63 -0.06 -7.65
N THR A 157 3.87 -0.32 -7.25
CA THR A 157 4.60 0.48 -6.25
C THR A 157 6.05 0.56 -6.68
N GLY A 158 6.70 1.72 -6.46
CA GLY A 158 8.08 1.97 -6.87
C GLY A 158 8.13 2.76 -8.18
N GLY A 159 8.60 4.01 -8.09
CA GLY A 159 8.67 4.95 -9.22
C GLY A 159 7.34 5.62 -9.59
N ILE A 160 6.26 5.37 -8.84
CA ILE A 160 4.98 6.08 -9.01
C ILE A 160 5.10 7.52 -8.49
N SER A 161 4.55 8.47 -9.25
CA SER A 161 4.61 9.90 -8.99
C SER A 161 3.40 10.62 -9.61
N PRO A 162 3.19 11.92 -9.33
CA PRO A 162 2.16 12.71 -9.99
C PRO A 162 2.21 12.68 -11.53
N LYS A 163 3.40 12.41 -12.10
CA LYS A 163 3.61 12.41 -13.55
C LYS A 163 3.03 11.18 -14.25
N ASN A 164 2.99 10.03 -13.59
CA ASN A 164 2.63 8.75 -14.20
C ASN A 164 1.46 8.03 -13.50
N VAL A 165 1.00 8.49 -12.33
CA VAL A 165 -0.05 7.81 -11.56
C VAL A 165 -1.35 7.63 -12.36
N LYS A 166 -1.72 8.61 -13.21
CA LYS A 166 -2.90 8.52 -14.07
C LYS A 166 -2.79 7.42 -15.14
N ASP A 167 -1.59 7.23 -15.70
CA ASP A 167 -1.34 6.18 -16.71
C ASP A 167 -1.53 4.77 -16.14
N TYR A 168 -1.22 4.61 -14.85
CA TYR A 168 -1.52 3.40 -14.11
C TYR A 168 -3.00 3.28 -13.77
N LEU A 169 -3.61 4.32 -13.18
CA LEU A 169 -4.97 4.23 -12.64
C LEU A 169 -6.07 4.10 -13.69
N THR A 170 -5.81 4.54 -14.93
CA THR A 170 -6.69 4.33 -16.10
C THR A 170 -6.70 2.89 -16.61
N CYS A 171 -5.71 2.07 -16.22
CA CYS A 171 -5.68 0.65 -16.55
C CYS A 171 -6.61 -0.12 -15.61
N ASP A 172 -7.60 -0.82 -16.17
CA ASP A 172 -8.59 -1.57 -15.40
C ASP A 172 -7.96 -2.67 -14.53
N LYS A 173 -6.74 -3.13 -14.85
CA LYS A 173 -5.99 -4.13 -14.06
C LYS A 173 -5.36 -3.56 -12.79
N ILE A 174 -5.34 -2.24 -12.62
CA ILE A 174 -4.76 -1.58 -11.46
C ILE A 174 -5.88 -1.24 -10.47
N PHE A 175 -5.82 -1.79 -9.25
CA PHE A 175 -6.86 -1.48 -8.26
C PHE A 175 -6.53 -0.21 -7.47
N ALA A 176 -5.25 0.06 -7.18
CA ALA A 176 -4.71 1.26 -6.55
C ALA A 176 -3.19 1.33 -6.81
N CYS A 177 -2.55 2.48 -6.62
CA CYS A 177 -1.10 2.64 -6.73
C CYS A 177 -0.47 2.89 -5.34
N GLY A 178 0.66 2.26 -5.04
CA GLY A 178 1.49 2.61 -3.88
C GLY A 178 2.45 3.75 -4.22
N GLY A 179 2.54 4.77 -3.37
CA GLY A 179 3.40 5.94 -3.62
C GLY A 179 3.86 6.65 -2.35
N SER A 180 5.05 7.26 -2.40
CA SER A 180 5.64 7.95 -1.25
C SER A 180 5.89 9.45 -1.48
N TRP A 181 5.46 10.00 -2.63
CA TRP A 181 5.82 11.37 -3.01
C TRP A 181 5.20 12.43 -2.09
N MET A 182 4.03 12.15 -1.51
CA MET A 182 3.31 13.01 -0.57
C MET A 182 3.74 12.81 0.89
N VAL A 183 4.41 11.70 1.22
CA VAL A 183 4.82 11.32 2.58
C VAL A 183 6.33 11.04 2.67
N LYS A 184 7.15 11.86 2.01
CA LYS A 184 8.60 11.66 2.04
C LYS A 184 9.14 11.84 3.47
N GLY A 185 10.13 11.02 3.82
CA GLY A 185 10.69 11.00 5.17
C GLY A 185 11.38 12.29 5.60
N ASP A 186 11.92 13.08 4.67
CA ASP A 186 12.49 14.40 4.92
C ASP A 186 11.42 15.41 5.36
N MET A 187 10.26 15.41 4.70
CA MET A 187 9.12 16.26 5.08
C MET A 187 8.54 15.87 6.44
N ILE A 188 8.44 14.56 6.72
CA ILE A 188 7.99 14.05 8.02
C ILE A 188 8.96 14.48 9.13
N ALA A 189 10.26 14.26 8.94
CA ALA A 189 11.28 14.63 9.93
C ALA A 189 11.35 16.14 10.19
N ALA A 190 11.05 16.96 9.18
CA ALA A 190 10.97 18.41 9.30
C ALA A 190 9.64 18.92 9.88
N GLY A 191 8.67 18.04 10.15
CA GLY A 191 7.36 18.42 10.66
C GLY A 191 6.50 19.18 9.66
N GLU A 192 6.74 19.03 8.35
CA GLU A 192 6.04 19.72 7.27
C GLU A 192 4.63 19.10 6.99
N PHE A 193 3.85 18.83 8.04
CA PHE A 193 2.58 18.11 7.92
C PHE A 193 1.51 18.87 7.12
N ASP A 194 1.52 20.20 7.15
CA ASP A 194 0.64 21.02 6.29
C ASP A 194 0.96 20.82 4.80
N LYS A 195 2.24 20.68 4.45
CA LYS A 195 2.67 20.40 3.07
C LYS A 195 2.32 18.97 2.66
N ILE A 196 2.44 18.01 3.58
CA ILE A 196 2.00 16.62 3.36
C ILE A 196 0.49 16.59 3.08
N LYS A 197 -0.30 17.35 3.84
CA LYS A 197 -1.74 17.51 3.57
C LYS A 197 -1.99 18.05 2.16
N SER A 198 -1.35 19.15 1.77
CA SER A 198 -1.52 19.72 0.40
C SER A 198 -1.15 18.71 -0.70
N LEU A 199 -0.03 18.00 -0.56
CA LEU A 199 0.38 16.97 -1.52
C LEU A 199 -0.56 15.76 -1.54
N THR A 200 -1.23 15.49 -0.42
CA THR A 200 -2.27 14.46 -0.32
C THR A 200 -3.53 14.89 -1.06
N GLU A 201 -3.97 16.14 -0.90
CA GLU A 201 -5.09 16.72 -1.66
C GLU A 201 -4.82 16.70 -3.16
N GLU A 202 -3.60 17.03 -3.59
CA GLU A 202 -3.16 16.91 -4.99
C GLU A 202 -3.24 15.45 -5.49
N ALA A 203 -2.79 14.48 -4.69
CA ALA A 203 -2.89 13.07 -5.06
C ALA A 203 -4.34 12.62 -5.21
N VAL A 204 -5.23 13.05 -4.30
CA VAL A 204 -6.68 12.79 -4.37
C VAL A 204 -7.30 13.42 -5.62
N ALA A 205 -6.91 14.66 -5.97
CA ALA A 205 -7.39 15.32 -7.17
C ALA A 205 -7.00 14.54 -8.45
N LEU A 206 -5.75 14.08 -8.53
CA LEU A 206 -5.28 13.26 -9.66
C LEU A 206 -6.06 11.95 -9.82
N VAL A 207 -6.46 11.32 -8.71
CA VAL A 207 -7.31 10.11 -8.76
C VAL A 207 -8.68 10.43 -9.33
N LYS A 208 -9.32 11.52 -8.87
CA LYS A 208 -10.66 11.95 -9.32
C LYS A 208 -10.73 12.34 -10.80
N GLU A 209 -9.61 12.69 -11.42
CA GLU A 209 -9.56 12.95 -12.86
C GLU A 209 -9.77 11.68 -13.70
N VAL A 210 -9.57 10.49 -13.12
CA VAL A 210 -9.58 9.21 -13.85
C VAL A 210 -10.50 8.15 -13.25
N ARG A 211 -11.18 8.42 -12.12
CA ARG A 211 -12.07 7.51 -11.40
C ARG A 211 -13.27 8.20 -10.78
#